data_AF-A0A535EEK5-F1
#
_entry.id   AF-A0A535EEK5-F1
#
_cell.length_a   1.000
_cell.length_b   1.000
_cell.length_c   1.000
_cell.angle_alpha   90.00
_cell.angle_beta   90.00
_cell.angle_gamma   90.00
#
_symmetry.space_group_name_H-M   'P 1'
#
loop_
_entity.id
_entity.type
_entity.pdbx_description
1 polymer ?
#
loop_
_entity_poly.entity_id
_entity_poly.type
_entity_poly.pdbx_seq_one_letter_code
_entity_poly.pdbx_strand_id
1 'polypeptide(L)'
;CRVMVDRDTGFYRVTGYAAIQDVGRSINPPEVEGQIHGGAVQGLGRAMGEQLYYEAGQLRTGSFLDYELPTADQVPDIDVQVLEIPASTGIGTRGVGEPPAVPGPAALANAIASATGVRVRELPIAAHLLLG
;
A
#
# COMPACT_ATOMS: atom_id res chain seq x y z
N CYS A 1 -8.68 -3.90 1.76
CA CYS A 1 -8.02 -4.29 0.49
C CYS A 1 -8.74 -5.50 -0.08
N ARG A 2 -9.00 -5.52 -1.39
CA ARG A 2 -9.54 -6.66 -2.14
C ARG A 2 -8.55 -7.03 -3.25
N VAL A 3 -8.47 -8.31 -3.54
CA VAL A 3 -7.51 -8.87 -4.50
C VAL A 3 -8.20 -9.96 -5.32
N MET A 4 -7.77 -10.09 -6.57
CA MET A 4 -8.03 -11.26 -7.42
C MET A 4 -6.69 -11.94 -7.67
N VAL A 5 -6.61 -13.25 -7.45
CA VAL A 5 -5.39 -14.04 -7.64
C VAL A 5 -5.66 -15.17 -8.62
N ASP A 6 -4.81 -15.29 -9.63
CA ASP A 6 -4.72 -16.48 -10.47
C ASP A 6 -3.90 -17.53 -9.72
N ARG A 7 -4.52 -18.67 -9.43
CA ARG A 7 -3.91 -19.74 -8.63
C ARG A 7 -2.87 -20.55 -9.40
N ASP A 8 -2.94 -20.57 -10.73
CA ASP A 8 -2.02 -21.34 -11.55
C ASP A 8 -0.69 -20.59 -11.74
N THR A 9 -0.75 -19.26 -11.75
CA THR A 9 0.42 -18.39 -12.03
C THR A 9 0.90 -17.60 -10.82
N GLY A 10 0.07 -17.45 -9.79
CA GLY A 10 0.35 -16.61 -8.62
C GLY A 10 0.22 -15.12 -8.93
N PHE A 11 -0.10 -14.72 -10.16
CA PHE A 11 -0.36 -13.32 -10.48
C PHE A 11 -1.60 -12.82 -9.74
N TYR A 12 -1.54 -11.57 -9.29
CA TYR A 12 -2.66 -10.95 -8.59
C TYR A 12 -2.85 -9.50 -9.02
N ARG A 13 -4.08 -9.02 -8.80
CA ARG A 13 -4.47 -7.62 -9.03
C ARG A 13 -5.24 -7.09 -7.83
N VAL A 14 -4.90 -5.89 -7.39
CA VAL A 14 -5.66 -5.16 -6.37
C VAL A 14 -6.95 -4.63 -7.01
N THR A 15 -8.11 -5.04 -6.49
CA THR A 15 -9.44 -4.72 -7.06
C THR A 15 -10.25 -3.77 -6.18
N GLY A 16 -9.69 -3.34 -5.05
CA GLY A 16 -10.24 -2.26 -4.24
C GLY A 16 -9.40 -2.01 -3.01
N TYR A 17 -9.28 -0.75 -2.63
CA TYR A 17 -8.54 -0.34 -1.44
C TYR A 17 -9.33 0.76 -0.73
N ALA A 18 -9.46 0.64 0.59
CA ALA A 18 -10.11 1.64 1.42
C ALA A 18 -9.08 2.13 2.45
N ALA A 19 -8.95 3.44 2.58
CA ALA A 19 -8.02 4.10 3.47
C ALA A 19 -8.80 5.01 4.42
N ILE A 20 -8.94 4.56 5.67
CA ILE A 20 -9.73 5.24 6.70
C ILE A 20 -8.74 5.75 7.74
N GLN A 21 -8.67 7.08 7.94
CA GLN A 21 -7.63 7.69 8.75
C GLN A 21 -8.22 8.71 9.74
N ASP A 22 -7.92 8.55 11.03
CA ASP A 22 -8.11 9.62 12.02
C ASP A 22 -7.00 10.66 11.90
N VAL A 23 -7.41 11.89 11.58
CA VAL A 23 -6.51 13.04 11.38
C VAL A 23 -6.66 14.09 12.49
N GLY A 24 -7.45 13.79 13.52
CA GLY A 24 -7.81 14.75 14.54
C GLY A 24 -8.72 15.83 13.97
N ARG A 25 -8.15 17.01 13.72
CA ARG A 25 -8.79 18.11 13.01
C ARG A 25 -8.05 18.34 11.70
N SER A 26 -8.76 18.35 10.58
CA SER A 26 -8.18 18.68 9.29
C SER A 26 -7.90 20.17 9.20
N ILE A 27 -6.66 20.53 8.85
CA ILE A 27 -6.29 21.93 8.57
C ILE A 27 -6.76 22.31 7.15
N ASN A 28 -6.52 21.42 6.19
CA ASN A 28 -6.90 21.57 4.79
C ASN A 28 -7.42 20.22 4.27
N PRO A 29 -8.74 19.98 4.25
CA PRO A 29 -9.30 18.66 3.93
C PRO A 29 -8.87 18.09 2.56
N PRO A 30 -8.85 18.87 1.45
CA PRO A 30 -8.32 18.37 0.18
C PRO A 30 -6.86 17.90 0.22
N GLU A 31 -5.97 18.62 0.92
CA GLU A 31 -4.57 18.20 1.09
C GLU A 31 -4.47 16.93 1.94
N VAL A 32 -5.29 16.83 2.99
CA VAL A 32 -5.38 15.63 3.84
C VAL A 32 -5.79 14.41 3.01
N GLU A 33 -6.82 14.54 2.19
CA GLU A 33 -7.28 13.49 1.28
C GLU A 33 -6.18 13.11 0.28
N GLY A 34 -5.50 14.10 -0.32
CA GLY A 34 -4.36 13.87 -1.20
C GLY A 34 -3.19 13.11 -0.55
N GLN A 35 -2.87 13.42 0.71
CA GLN A 35 -1.87 12.67 1.49
C GLN A 35 -2.31 11.22 1.72
N ILE A 36 -3.60 10.98 1.97
CA ILE A 36 -4.11 9.61 2.15
C ILE A 36 -4.01 8.83 0.84
N HIS A 37 -4.35 9.42 -0.30
CA HIS A 37 -4.14 8.80 -1.60
C HIS A 37 -2.66 8.48 -1.85
N GLY A 38 -1.77 9.47 -1.71
CA GLY A 38 -0.34 9.30 -1.97
C GLY A 38 0.30 8.24 -1.06
N GLY A 39 0.00 8.29 0.24
CA GLY A 39 0.49 7.30 1.18
C GLY A 39 -0.05 5.91 0.89
N ALA A 40 -1.34 5.75 0.59
CA ALA A 40 -1.92 4.46 0.23
C ALA A 40 -1.25 3.85 -1.01
N VAL A 41 -1.00 4.65 -2.06
CA VAL A 41 -0.24 4.20 -3.24
C VAL A 41 1.18 3.79 -2.86
N GLN A 42 1.89 4.58 -2.05
CA GLN A 42 3.24 4.25 -1.59
C GLN A 42 3.28 2.94 -0.78
N GLY A 43 2.31 2.73 0.10
CA GLY A 43 2.18 1.50 0.87
C GLY A 43 1.90 0.29 -0.01
N LEU A 44 1.06 0.44 -1.04
CA LEU A 44 0.80 -0.60 -2.02
C LEU A 44 2.03 -0.89 -2.90
N GLY A 45 2.78 0.13 -3.33
CA GLY A 45 3.99 -0.05 -4.13
C GLY A 45 5.08 -0.86 -3.43
N ARG A 46 5.35 -0.55 -2.14
CA ARG A 46 6.19 -1.38 -1.26
C ARG A 46 5.74 -2.83 -1.17
N ALA A 47 4.43 -3.05 -1.23
CA ALA A 47 3.88 -4.40 -1.15
C ALA A 47 4.01 -5.14 -2.49
N MET A 48 3.82 -4.44 -3.61
CA MET A 48 3.66 -5.05 -4.92
C MET A 48 5.00 -5.33 -5.62
N GLY A 49 5.96 -4.42 -5.55
CA GLY A 49 7.19 -4.55 -6.36
C GLY A 49 8.39 -3.72 -5.92
N GLU A 50 8.21 -2.63 -5.18
CA GLU A 50 9.33 -1.76 -4.80
C GLU A 50 10.35 -2.49 -3.91
N GLN A 51 11.60 -2.57 -4.38
CA GLN A 51 12.72 -3.14 -3.62
C GLN A 51 14.08 -2.62 -4.07
N LEU A 52 15.02 -2.56 -3.14
CA LEU A 52 16.43 -2.33 -3.45
C LEU A 52 17.15 -3.67 -3.55
N TYR A 53 17.40 -4.14 -4.77
CA TYR A 53 18.07 -5.41 -5.02
C TYR A 53 19.54 -5.18 -5.38
N TYR A 54 20.44 -5.84 -4.65
CA TYR A 54 21.87 -5.78 -4.85
C TYR A 54 22.42 -7.13 -5.29
N GLU A 55 23.28 -7.12 -6.30
CA GLU A 55 24.00 -8.30 -6.76
C GLU A 55 25.49 -7.98 -6.81
N ALA A 56 26.31 -8.76 -6.09
CA ALA A 56 27.76 -8.53 -5.97
C ALA A 56 28.14 -7.08 -5.59
N GLY A 57 27.31 -6.44 -4.75
CA GLY A 57 27.49 -5.05 -4.31
C GLY A 57 26.96 -3.98 -5.27
N GLN A 58 26.49 -4.36 -6.46
CA GLN A 58 25.87 -3.45 -7.42
C GLN A 58 24.36 -3.37 -7.21
N LEU A 59 23.82 -2.15 -7.09
CA LEU A 59 22.36 -1.93 -7.12
C LEU A 59 21.84 -2.23 -8.53
N ARG A 60 20.92 -3.19 -8.63
CA ARG A 60 20.29 -3.61 -9.89
C ARG A 60 18.98 -2.86 -10.15
N THR A 61 18.25 -2.49 -9.10
CA THR A 61 17.01 -1.71 -9.19
C THR A 61 17.27 -0.20 -9.07
N GLY A 62 18.27 0.29 -9.82
CA GLY A 62 18.72 1.69 -9.76
C GLY A 62 17.98 2.65 -10.71
N SER A 63 17.04 2.14 -11.51
CA SER A 63 16.26 2.88 -12.49
C SER A 63 14.76 2.66 -12.26
N PHE A 64 13.90 3.55 -12.76
CA PHE A 64 12.44 3.34 -12.70
C PHE A 64 11.92 2.24 -13.64
N LEU A 65 12.78 1.67 -14.48
CA LEU A 65 12.43 0.47 -15.25
C LEU A 65 12.53 -0.79 -14.36
N ASP A 66 13.47 -0.79 -13.42
CA ASP A 66 13.79 -1.95 -12.58
C ASP A 66 13.20 -1.83 -11.16
N TYR A 67 13.07 -0.61 -10.66
CA TYR A 67 12.36 -0.30 -9.41
C TYR A 67 10.88 -0.11 -9.71
N GLU A 68 10.10 -1.16 -9.48
CA GLU A 68 8.70 -1.26 -9.92
C GLU A 68 7.78 -0.35 -9.08
N LEU A 69 7.65 0.90 -9.52
CA LEU A 69 6.64 1.83 -9.02
C LEU A 69 5.25 1.48 -9.58
N PRO A 70 4.18 1.57 -8.77
CA PRO A 70 2.83 1.34 -9.25
C PRO A 70 2.44 2.27 -10.39
N THR A 71 1.86 1.72 -11.46
CA THR A 71 1.20 2.49 -12.52
C THR A 71 -0.27 2.71 -12.20
N ALA A 72 -0.90 3.68 -12.87
CA ALA A 72 -2.29 4.06 -12.62
C ALA A 72 -3.31 2.92 -12.84
N ASP A 73 -2.99 1.94 -13.68
CA ASP A 73 -3.85 0.78 -13.93
C ASP A 73 -3.66 -0.38 -12.93
N GLN A 74 -2.58 -0.34 -12.14
CA GLN A 74 -2.30 -1.32 -11.09
C GLN A 74 -2.98 -0.98 -9.76
N VAL A 75 -3.30 0.30 -9.53
CA VAL A 75 -3.95 0.78 -8.31
C VAL A 75 -5.41 1.13 -8.61
N PRO A 76 -6.40 0.52 -7.92
CA PRO A 76 -7.80 0.91 -8.09
C PRO A 76 -8.07 2.27 -7.46
N ASP A 77 -9.23 2.85 -7.75
CA ASP A 77 -9.72 4.00 -6.97
C ASP A 77 -9.69 3.67 -5.47
N ILE A 78 -9.06 4.54 -4.70
CA ILE A 78 -8.92 4.41 -3.25
C ILE A 78 -10.13 5.08 -2.61
N ASP A 79 -10.93 4.30 -1.88
CA ASP A 79 -12.01 4.81 -1.04
C ASP A 79 -11.41 5.46 0.22
N VAL A 80 -11.27 6.79 0.20
CA VAL A 80 -10.72 7.57 1.30
C VAL A 80 -11.83 8.00 2.25
N GLN A 81 -11.65 7.72 3.54
CA GLN A 81 -12.51 8.25 4.60
C GLN A 81 -11.66 8.96 5.66
N VAL A 82 -11.96 10.23 5.86
CA VAL A 82 -11.32 11.05 6.89
C VAL A 82 -12.17 11.00 8.16
N LEU A 83 -11.58 10.51 9.25
CA LEU A 83 -12.18 10.58 10.57
C LEU A 83 -11.60 11.80 11.30
N GLU A 84 -12.47 12.61 11.89
CA GLU A 84 -12.06 13.78 12.65
C GLU A 84 -12.38 13.59 14.14
N ILE A 85 -11.42 13.05 14.89
CA ILE A 85 -11.52 12.85 16.34
C ILE A 85 -10.47 13.75 17.02
N PRO A 86 -10.84 14.98 17.40
CA PRO A 86 -9.88 15.97 17.88
C PRO A 86 -8.96 15.44 18.98
N ALA A 87 -7.66 15.65 18.81
CA ALA A 87 -6.68 15.33 19.86
C ALA A 87 -6.93 16.22 21.10
N SER A 88 -6.64 15.70 22.29
CA SER A 88 -6.79 16.45 23.55
C SER A 88 -5.71 17.50 23.78
N THR A 89 -4.77 17.67 22.84
CA THR A 89 -3.62 18.56 22.93
C THR A 89 -3.51 19.45 21.70
N GLY A 90 -2.81 20.58 21.84
CA GLY A 90 -2.56 21.52 20.75
C GLY A 90 -3.87 22.06 20.15
N ILE A 91 -3.92 22.15 18.82
CA ILE A 91 -5.09 22.59 18.06
C ILE A 91 -6.01 21.43 17.63
N GLY A 92 -5.85 20.24 18.23
CA GLY A 92 -6.66 19.06 17.98
C GLY A 92 -6.27 18.23 16.74
N THR A 93 -5.13 18.51 16.12
CA THR A 93 -4.65 17.85 14.88
C THR A 93 -3.86 16.57 15.14
N ARG A 94 -3.79 15.68 14.14
CA ARG A 94 -2.85 14.56 14.06
C ARG A 94 -2.10 14.61 12.72
N GLY A 95 -0.92 13.97 12.67
CA GLY A 95 -0.16 13.84 11.43
C GLY A 95 -0.86 12.90 10.44
N VAL A 96 -0.83 13.24 9.15
CA VAL A 96 -1.41 12.41 8.07
C VAL A 96 -0.41 12.06 6.95
N GLY A 97 0.81 12.61 6.96
CA GLY A 97 1.77 12.35 5.88
C GLY A 97 2.27 10.90 5.83
N GLU A 98 2.65 10.34 6.98
CA GLU A 98 3.18 8.96 7.06
C GLU A 98 2.11 7.88 7.29
N PRO A 99 1.09 8.08 8.15
CA PRO A 99 0.19 7.00 8.54
C PRO A 99 -0.48 6.25 7.38
N PRO A 100 -0.94 6.88 6.28
CA PRO A 100 -1.56 6.16 5.18
C PRO A 100 -0.62 5.23 4.41
N ALA A 101 0.71 5.41 4.52
CA ALA A 101 1.71 4.57 3.85
C ALA A 101 2.06 3.28 4.60
N VAL A 102 1.69 3.17 5.88
CA VAL A 102 2.03 2.02 6.73
C VAL A 102 1.15 0.79 6.49
N PRO A 103 -0.18 0.89 6.34
CA PRO A 103 -1.06 -0.28 6.32
C PRO A 103 -1.03 -1.09 5.02
N GLY A 104 -0.62 -0.49 3.90
CA GLY A 104 -0.69 -1.07 2.55
C GLY A 104 -0.19 -2.51 2.47
N PRO A 105 1.06 -2.81 2.88
CA PRO A 105 1.60 -4.16 2.78
C PRO A 105 0.85 -5.19 3.61
N ALA A 106 0.48 -4.87 4.85
CA ALA A 106 -0.26 -5.78 5.71
C ALA A 106 -1.70 -6.00 5.18
N ALA A 107 -2.34 -4.97 4.67
CA ALA A 107 -3.68 -5.05 4.09
C ALA A 107 -3.70 -5.95 2.85
N LEU A 108 -2.71 -5.82 1.96
CA LEU A 108 -2.58 -6.66 0.77
C LEU A 108 -2.23 -8.11 1.14
N ALA A 109 -1.24 -8.32 2.01
CA ALA A 109 -0.84 -9.65 2.45
C ALA A 109 -2.01 -10.42 3.11
N ASN A 110 -2.82 -9.76 3.92
CA ASN A 110 -4.02 -10.38 4.52
C ASN A 110 -5.10 -10.67 3.47
N ALA A 111 -5.30 -9.80 2.49
CA ALA A 111 -6.26 -10.03 1.40
C ALA A 111 -5.83 -11.25 0.56
N ILE A 112 -4.54 -11.38 0.26
CA ILE A 112 -3.97 -12.53 -0.43
C ILE A 112 -4.15 -13.80 0.40
N ALA A 113 -3.79 -13.77 1.68
CA ALA A 113 -3.98 -14.92 2.57
C ALA A 113 -5.45 -15.36 2.64
N SER A 114 -6.40 -14.42 2.63
CA SER A 114 -7.83 -14.73 2.55
C SER A 114 -8.24 -15.35 1.21
N ALA A 115 -7.59 -14.96 0.10
CA ALA A 115 -7.94 -15.43 -1.23
C ALA A 115 -7.29 -16.78 -1.59
N THR A 116 -6.09 -17.07 -1.07
CA THR A 116 -5.27 -18.24 -1.44
C THR A 116 -5.06 -19.22 -0.31
N GLY A 117 -5.09 -18.78 0.96
CA GLY A 117 -4.65 -19.53 2.12
C GLY A 117 -3.15 -19.38 2.43
N VAL A 118 -2.38 -18.73 1.55
CA VAL A 118 -0.92 -18.56 1.70
C VAL A 118 -0.62 -17.41 2.66
N ARG A 119 0.19 -17.68 3.69
CA ARG A 119 0.65 -16.63 4.62
C ARG A 119 1.92 -15.96 4.09
N VAL A 120 1.73 -14.80 3.45
CA VAL A 120 2.83 -13.94 3.01
C VAL A 120 3.57 -13.36 4.22
N ARG A 121 4.91 -13.46 4.22
CA ARG A 121 5.80 -12.95 5.29
C ARG A 121 6.98 -12.12 4.76
N GLU A 122 7.07 -11.97 3.45
CA GLU A 122 8.16 -11.28 2.76
C GLU A 122 7.57 -10.31 1.75
N LEU A 123 8.28 -9.21 1.51
CA LEU A 123 7.96 -8.20 0.52
C LEU A 123 9.16 -8.03 -0.42
N PRO A 124 8.93 -7.65 -1.69
CA PRO A 124 7.62 -7.48 -2.32
C PRO A 124 6.90 -8.83 -2.50
N ILE A 125 5.58 -8.80 -2.61
CA ILE A 125 4.77 -10.01 -2.75
C ILE A 125 4.87 -10.46 -4.21
N ALA A 126 5.90 -11.24 -4.52
CA ALA A 126 6.11 -11.80 -5.85
C ALA A 126 5.19 -13.01 -6.11
N ALA A 127 4.78 -13.20 -7.36
CA ALA A 127 3.84 -14.26 -7.76
C ALA A 127 4.28 -15.67 -7.32
N HIS A 128 5.59 -15.97 -7.41
CA HIS A 128 6.13 -17.28 -7.00
C HIS A 128 5.95 -17.59 -5.51
N LEU A 129 5.78 -16.58 -4.65
CA LEU A 129 5.49 -16.78 -3.23
C LEU A 129 4.07 -17.29 -2.99
N LEU A 130 3.19 -17.17 -3.99
CA LEU A 130 1.78 -17.57 -3.93
C LEU A 130 1.52 -18.92 -4.58
N LEU A 131 2.55 -19.50 -5.20
CA LEU A 131 2.53 -20.84 -5.76
C LEU A 131 2.94 -21.83 -4.66
N GLY A 132 2.10 -22.83 -4.42
CA GLY A 132 2.30 -23.89 -3.44
C GLY A 132 1.85 -25.23 -3.97
#